data_AF-A0A4R6WEU1-F1
#
_entry.id   AF-A0A4R6WEU1-F1
#
_cell.length_a   1.000
_cell.length_b   1.000
_cell.length_c   1.000
_cell.angle_alpha   90.00
_cell.angle_beta   90.00
_cell.angle_gamma   90.00
#
_symmetry.space_group_name_H-M   'P 1'
#
loop_
_entity.id
_entity.type
_entity.pdbx_description
1 polymer ?
#
loop_
_entity_poly.entity_id
_entity_poly.type
_entity_poly.pdbx_seq_one_letter_code
_entity_poly.pdbx_strand_id
1 'polypeptide(L)'
;MIRSKKLTIYNQLSGLKKDFGFGESKIIGGKTLQWVGILKSSPIGDEYKVKLTYELGENPNVFVQEPAPLKLAKGETVLPHIYNHKKQHLCLYNRKWDEWNSSKPIAQTVMIWAIEWLYHYELWLITGEWLGGGTVHGNSKK
;
A
#
# COMPACT_ATOMS: atom_id res chain seq x y z
N MET A 1 25.75 -9.05 -13.99
CA MET A 1 24.51 -8.86 -13.19
C MET A 1 23.32 -9.08 -14.13
N ILE A 2 22.59 -10.19 -13.98
CA ILE A 2 21.43 -10.48 -14.84
C ILE A 2 20.32 -9.50 -14.45
N ARG A 3 19.92 -8.59 -15.35
CA ARG A 3 18.76 -7.73 -15.11
C ARG A 3 17.50 -8.59 -15.16
N SER A 4 16.80 -8.71 -14.04
CA SER A 4 15.50 -9.39 -13.98
C SER A 4 14.52 -8.74 -14.97
N LYS A 5 13.84 -9.57 -15.77
CA LYS A 5 12.88 -9.10 -16.77
C LYS A 5 11.74 -8.34 -16.08
N LYS A 6 11.49 -7.09 -16.51
CA LYS A 6 10.36 -6.30 -16.02
C LYS A 6 9.05 -6.98 -16.37
N LEU A 7 8.11 -7.00 -15.42
CA LEU A 7 6.77 -7.53 -15.63
C LEU A 7 5.95 -6.51 -16.42
N THR A 8 5.20 -7.01 -17.40
CA THR A 8 4.27 -6.17 -18.17
C THR A 8 3.08 -5.79 -17.29
N ILE A 9 2.33 -4.75 -17.70
CA ILE A 9 1.09 -4.38 -17.03
C ILE A 9 0.08 -5.54 -16.99
N TYR A 10 0.08 -6.41 -18.01
CA TYR A 10 -0.77 -7.60 -18.05
C TYR A 10 -0.30 -8.69 -17.09
N ASN A 11 1.02 -8.86 -16.90
CA ASN A 11 1.53 -9.76 -15.85
C ASN A 11 1.11 -9.27 -14.47
N GLN A 12 1.21 -7.95 -14.22
CA GLN A 12 0.77 -7.36 -12.95
C GLN A 12 -0.75 -7.52 -12.73
N LEU A 13 -1.56 -7.26 -13.78
CA LEU A 13 -3.00 -7.48 -13.74
C LEU A 13 -3.35 -8.95 -13.46
N SER A 14 -2.69 -9.89 -14.13
CA SER A 14 -2.92 -11.32 -13.92
C SER A 14 -2.61 -11.75 -12.49
N GLY A 15 -1.53 -11.23 -11.90
CA GLY A 15 -1.20 -11.48 -10.49
C GLY A 15 -2.28 -10.95 -9.55
N LEU A 16 -2.75 -9.72 -9.76
CA LEU A 16 -3.84 -9.15 -8.95
C LEU A 16 -5.14 -9.93 -9.11
N LYS A 17 -5.51 -10.36 -10.32
CA LYS A 17 -6.72 -11.18 -10.51
C LYS A 17 -6.64 -12.53 -9.82
N LYS A 18 -5.44 -13.13 -9.79
CA LYS A 18 -5.21 -14.43 -9.15
C LYS A 18 -5.27 -14.32 -7.62
N ASP A 19 -4.51 -13.39 -7.04
CA ASP A 19 -4.28 -13.36 -5.59
C ASP A 19 -5.24 -12.37 -4.87
N PHE A 20 -5.79 -11.39 -5.60
CA PHE A 20 -6.68 -10.32 -5.10
C PHE A 20 -7.95 -10.19 -5.97
N GLY A 21 -8.43 -11.32 -6.52
CA GLY A 21 -9.57 -11.37 -7.43
C GLY A 21 -10.93 -10.98 -6.83
N PHE A 22 -10.99 -10.81 -5.50
CA PHE A 22 -12.15 -10.27 -4.79
C PHE A 22 -12.28 -8.74 -4.94
N GLY A 23 -11.25 -8.05 -5.46
CA GLY A 23 -11.31 -6.64 -5.81
C GLY A 23 -11.40 -6.42 -7.32
N GLU A 24 -11.88 -5.24 -7.71
CA GLU A 24 -12.00 -4.84 -9.11
C GLU A 24 -10.65 -4.33 -9.64
N SER A 25 -10.16 -4.93 -10.73
CA SER A 25 -8.96 -4.47 -11.43
C SER A 25 -9.25 -4.03 -12.86
N LYS A 26 -8.63 -2.93 -13.28
CA LYS A 26 -8.73 -2.42 -14.65
C LYS A 26 -7.45 -1.76 -15.14
N ILE A 27 -7.25 -1.78 -16.45
CA ILE A 27 -6.22 -1.00 -17.13
C ILE A 27 -6.88 0.25 -17.73
N ILE A 28 -6.33 1.42 -17.40
CA ILE A 28 -6.80 2.74 -17.86
C ILE A 28 -5.75 3.27 -18.84
N GLY A 29 -6.19 3.71 -20.03
CA GLY A 29 -5.32 4.32 -21.05
C GLY A 29 -4.15 3.43 -21.50
N GLY A 30 -4.25 2.11 -21.33
CA GLY A 30 -3.22 1.14 -21.72
C GLY A 30 -1.96 1.09 -20.84
N LYS A 31 -1.78 2.03 -19.90
CA LYS A 31 -0.55 2.19 -19.12
C LYS A 31 -0.73 2.25 -17.60
N THR A 32 -1.95 2.42 -17.12
CA THR A 32 -2.23 2.55 -15.68
C THR A 32 -3.07 1.38 -15.21
N LEU A 33 -2.53 0.59 -14.29
CA LEU A 33 -3.25 -0.46 -13.57
C LEU A 33 -3.89 0.14 -12.33
N GLN A 34 -5.20 -0.04 -12.18
CA GLN A 34 -5.92 0.28 -10.97
C GLN A 34 -6.52 -1.00 -10.38
N TRP A 35 -6.45 -1.12 -9.05
CA TRP A 35 -7.23 -2.08 -8.29
C TRP A 35 -7.97 -1.39 -7.15
N VAL A 36 -9.21 -1.78 -6.88
CA VAL A 36 -10.02 -1.30 -5.76
C VAL A 36 -10.73 -2.50 -5.13
N GLY A 37 -10.61 -2.66 -3.81
CA GLY A 37 -11.26 -3.76 -3.10
C GLY A 37 -11.15 -3.60 -1.59
N ILE A 38 -11.74 -4.55 -0.86
CA ILE A 38 -11.68 -4.59 0.60
C ILE A 38 -10.45 -5.41 1.02
N LEU A 39 -9.58 -4.82 1.84
CA LEU A 39 -8.50 -5.52 2.53
C LEU A 39 -8.82 -5.61 4.02
N LYS A 40 -8.31 -6.67 4.65
CA LYS A 40 -8.28 -6.85 6.10
C LYS A 40 -6.84 -7.15 6.51
N SER A 41 -6.42 -6.68 7.68
CA SER A 41 -5.13 -7.02 8.28
C SER A 41 -5.02 -8.52 8.62
N SER A 42 -6.16 -9.14 8.95
CA SER A 42 -6.32 -10.53 9.38
C SER A 42 -7.79 -10.95 9.18
N PRO A 43 -8.13 -12.25 9.31
CA PRO A 43 -9.52 -12.71 9.19
C PRO A 43 -10.51 -11.99 10.12
N ILE A 44 -10.05 -11.56 11.30
CA ILE A 44 -10.84 -10.86 12.33
C ILE A 44 -10.60 -9.34 12.37
N GLY A 45 -9.69 -8.82 11.55
CA GLY A 45 -9.37 -7.39 11.49
C GLY A 45 -10.51 -6.56 10.90
N ASP A 46 -10.36 -5.24 10.93
CA ASP A 46 -11.32 -4.33 10.33
C ASP A 46 -11.25 -4.39 8.79
N GLU A 47 -12.31 -3.92 8.13
CA GLU A 47 -12.39 -3.84 6.68
C GLU A 47 -11.98 -2.45 6.18
N TYR A 48 -11.06 -2.44 5.21
CA TYR A 48 -10.55 -1.22 4.60
C TYR A 48 -10.77 -1.25 3.11
N LYS A 49 -11.50 -0.28 2.58
CA LYS A 49 -11.57 -0.09 1.13
C LYS A 49 -10.27 0.53 0.66
N VAL A 50 -9.50 -0.23 -0.11
CA VAL A 50 -8.17 0.17 -0.56
C VAL A 50 -8.16 0.36 -2.06
N LYS A 51 -7.48 1.42 -2.51
CA LYS A 51 -7.19 1.69 -3.91
C LYS A 51 -5.70 1.60 -4.15
N LEU A 52 -5.31 0.76 -5.11
CA LEU A 52 -3.98 0.68 -5.68
C LEU A 52 -4.00 1.34 -7.07
N THR A 53 -2.99 2.18 -7.35
CA THR A 53 -2.70 2.65 -8.71
C THR A 53 -1.23 2.48 -9.06
N TYR A 54 -0.96 1.89 -10.22
CA TYR A 54 0.38 1.70 -10.76
C TYR A 54 0.42 2.12 -12.22
N GLU A 55 1.23 3.14 -12.53
CA GLU A 55 1.57 3.49 -13.90
C GLU A 55 2.84 2.76 -14.31
N LEU A 56 2.87 2.21 -15.52
CA LEU A 56 3.98 1.40 -16.00
C LEU A 56 5.31 2.19 -15.93
N GLY A 57 6.25 1.68 -15.13
CA GLY A 57 7.57 2.31 -14.94
C GLY A 57 7.66 3.21 -13.71
N GLU A 58 6.53 3.55 -13.09
CA GLU A 58 6.46 4.38 -11.88
C GLU A 58 6.36 3.54 -10.59
N ASN A 59 6.29 4.20 -9.44
CA ASN A 59 6.04 3.53 -8.16
C ASN A 59 4.55 3.29 -7.94
N PRO A 60 4.12 2.07 -7.53
CA PRO A 60 2.76 1.81 -7.06
C PRO A 60 2.39 2.70 -5.87
N ASN A 61 1.14 3.19 -5.88
CA ASN A 61 0.57 4.00 -4.82
C ASN A 61 -0.64 3.29 -4.23
N VAL A 62 -0.75 3.26 -2.90
CA VAL A 62 -1.83 2.60 -2.18
C VAL A 62 -2.51 3.59 -1.25
N PHE A 63 -3.83 3.64 -1.28
CA PHE A 63 -4.65 4.57 -0.52
C PHE A 63 -5.74 3.81 0.24
N VAL A 64 -5.97 4.16 1.50
CA VAL A 64 -7.18 3.76 2.20
C VAL A 64 -8.27 4.78 1.86
N GLN A 65 -9.33 4.33 1.19
CA GLN A 65 -10.47 5.16 0.81
C GLN A 65 -11.55 5.19 1.90
N GLU A 66 -11.76 4.05 2.57
CA GLU A 66 -12.72 3.92 3.67
C GLU A 66 -12.10 3.02 4.75
N PRO A 67 -12.15 3.40 6.05
CA PRO A 67 -12.66 4.68 6.55
C PRO A 67 -11.76 5.87 6.15
N ALA A 68 -12.37 7.05 5.99
CA ALA A 68 -11.67 8.31 5.74
C ALA A 68 -12.33 9.45 6.54
N PRO A 69 -11.66 10.01 7.57
CA PRO A 69 -10.30 9.71 7.98
C PRO A 69 -10.18 8.37 8.74
N LEU A 70 -8.99 7.76 8.68
CA LEU A 70 -8.54 6.71 9.57
C LEU A 70 -8.46 7.30 10.98
N LYS A 71 -8.82 6.48 11.97
CA LYS A 71 -8.73 6.85 13.37
C LYS A 71 -7.26 7.05 13.76
N LEU A 72 -7.03 7.92 14.73
CA LEU A 72 -5.74 8.10 15.38
C LEU A 72 -5.73 7.34 16.71
N ALA A 73 -4.58 6.80 17.09
CA ALA A 73 -4.39 6.26 18.43
C ALA A 73 -4.57 7.34 19.49
N LYS A 74 -4.87 6.94 20.72
CA LYS A 74 -5.14 7.89 21.82
C LYS A 74 -3.91 8.75 22.08
N GLY A 75 -4.07 10.07 21.99
CA GLY A 75 -3.00 11.05 22.21
C GLY A 75 -2.19 11.40 20.95
N GLU A 76 -2.45 10.72 19.83
CA GLU A 76 -1.75 10.95 18.58
C GLU A 76 -2.44 11.99 17.70
N THR A 77 -1.64 12.74 16.93
CA THR A 77 -2.12 13.82 16.05
C THR A 77 -1.93 13.52 14.57
N VAL A 78 -1.14 12.48 14.24
CA VAL A 78 -0.80 12.10 12.88
C VAL A 78 -0.77 10.58 12.74
N LEU A 79 -1.10 10.09 11.54
CA LEU A 79 -0.92 8.69 11.20
C LEU A 79 0.57 8.37 10.98
N PRO A 80 1.10 7.27 11.52
CA PRO A 80 2.45 6.83 11.19
C PRO A 80 2.53 6.38 9.72
N HIS A 81 3.71 6.51 9.10
CA HIS A 81 4.03 5.93 7.79
C HIS A 81 3.00 6.21 6.68
N ILE A 82 2.70 7.50 6.47
CA ILE A 82 1.80 7.99 5.42
C ILE A 82 2.54 9.05 4.59
N TYR A 83 2.50 8.93 3.26
CA TYR A 83 3.02 9.95 2.34
C TYR A 83 2.13 11.19 2.27
N ASN A 84 0.83 11.05 2.50
CA ASN A 84 -0.13 12.15 2.51
C ASN A 84 -1.33 11.83 3.39
N HIS A 85 -1.49 12.55 4.50
CA HIS A 85 -2.55 12.31 5.48
C HIS A 85 -3.95 12.51 4.89
N LYS A 86 -4.18 13.60 4.14
CA LYS A 86 -5.49 13.92 3.57
C LYS A 86 -5.98 12.86 2.59
N LYS A 87 -5.06 12.27 1.81
CA LYS A 87 -5.36 11.19 0.85
C LYS A 87 -5.23 9.79 1.45
N GLN A 88 -4.72 9.67 2.68
CA GLN A 88 -4.35 8.41 3.32
C GLN A 88 -3.47 7.53 2.43
N HIS A 89 -2.46 8.17 1.84
CA HIS A 89 -1.52 7.53 0.94
C HIS A 89 -0.47 6.77 1.75
N LEU A 90 -0.51 5.44 1.75
CA LEU A 90 0.34 4.59 2.57
C LEU A 90 1.80 4.68 2.15
N CYS A 91 2.70 4.79 3.13
CA CYS A 91 4.13 4.62 2.94
C CYS A 91 4.52 3.17 3.22
N LEU A 92 4.58 2.36 2.16
CA LEU A 92 4.80 0.91 2.26
C LEU A 92 6.26 0.48 2.10
N TYR A 93 7.08 1.29 1.43
CA TYR A 93 8.49 1.02 1.14
C TYR A 93 9.17 2.34 0.79
N ASN A 94 10.50 2.41 0.90
CA ASN A 94 11.26 3.59 0.55
C ASN A 94 11.47 3.67 -0.97
N ARG A 95 10.80 4.63 -1.63
CA ARG A 95 10.90 4.84 -3.09
C ARG A 95 12.30 5.22 -3.59
N LYS A 96 13.23 5.61 -2.71
CA LYS A 96 14.62 5.90 -3.05
C LYS A 96 15.52 4.67 -2.99
N TRP A 97 15.04 3.56 -2.43
CA TRP A 97 15.79 2.32 -2.27
C TRP A 97 15.25 1.26 -3.25
N ASP A 98 16.04 0.24 -3.57
CA ASP A 98 15.66 -0.84 -4.51
C ASP A 98 14.77 -1.92 -3.85
N GLU A 99 13.94 -1.51 -2.87
CA GLU A 99 12.98 -2.39 -2.20
C GLU A 99 11.91 -2.86 -3.17
N TRP A 100 11.47 -1.98 -4.08
CA TRP A 100 10.53 -2.30 -5.14
C TRP A 100 11.03 -1.85 -6.51
N ASN A 101 10.85 -2.71 -7.51
CA ASN A 101 11.00 -2.37 -8.91
C ASN A 101 10.02 -3.18 -9.77
N SER A 102 9.84 -2.77 -11.03
CA SER A 102 8.85 -3.35 -11.96
C SER A 102 9.07 -4.82 -12.35
N SER A 103 10.16 -5.47 -11.92
CA SER A 103 10.32 -6.93 -12.05
C SER A 103 9.62 -7.72 -10.94
N LYS A 104 9.17 -7.05 -9.86
CA LYS A 104 8.48 -7.68 -8.73
C LYS A 104 6.96 -7.68 -8.94
N PRO A 105 6.23 -8.77 -8.66
CA PRO A 105 4.77 -8.80 -8.73
C PRO A 105 4.15 -7.91 -7.65
N ILE A 106 3.28 -6.97 -8.03
CA ILE A 106 2.58 -6.08 -7.10
C ILE A 106 1.72 -6.86 -6.10
N ALA A 107 1.04 -7.91 -6.57
CA ALA A 107 0.24 -8.79 -5.73
C ALA A 107 1.05 -9.44 -4.59
N GLN A 108 2.31 -9.81 -4.85
CA GLN A 108 3.16 -10.51 -3.88
C GLN A 108 4.16 -9.59 -3.17
N THR A 109 4.04 -8.27 -3.37
CA THR A 109 4.90 -7.27 -2.73
C THR A 109 4.05 -6.15 -2.15
N VAL A 110 3.72 -5.15 -2.95
CA VAL A 110 3.02 -3.93 -2.50
C VAL A 110 1.68 -4.23 -1.84
N MET A 111 0.91 -5.21 -2.35
CA MET A 111 -0.35 -5.59 -1.70
C MET A 111 -0.13 -6.28 -0.35
N ILE A 112 0.93 -7.09 -0.22
CA ILE A 112 1.30 -7.74 1.04
C ILE A 112 1.77 -6.69 2.06
N TRP A 113 2.61 -5.74 1.64
CA TRP A 113 3.01 -4.62 2.49
C TRP A 113 1.83 -3.73 2.88
N ALA A 114 0.81 -3.58 2.04
CA ALA A 114 -0.42 -2.87 2.40
C ALA A 114 -1.17 -3.59 3.53
N ILE A 115 -1.26 -4.93 3.49
CA ILE A 115 -1.86 -5.74 4.56
C ILE A 115 -1.02 -5.63 5.84
N GLU A 116 0.31 -5.72 5.73
CA GLU A 116 1.25 -5.56 6.86
C GLU A 116 1.12 -4.18 7.51
N TRP A 117 1.02 -3.11 6.70
CA TRP A 117 0.77 -1.77 7.20
C TRP A 117 -0.55 -1.68 7.97
N LEU A 118 -1.63 -2.28 7.45
CA LEU A 118 -2.93 -2.33 8.15
C LEU A 118 -2.83 -3.10 9.47
N TYR A 119 -2.07 -4.19 9.51
CA TYR A 119 -1.82 -4.95 10.73
C TYR A 119 -1.10 -4.10 11.79
N HIS A 120 -0.03 -3.40 11.42
CA HIS A 120 0.67 -2.50 12.34
C HIS A 120 -0.16 -1.28 12.74
N TYR A 121 -1.00 -0.78 11.83
CA TYR A 121 -1.95 0.29 12.13
C TYR A 121 -2.95 -0.11 13.21
N GLU A 122 -3.53 -1.31 13.12
CA GLU A 122 -4.47 -1.80 14.13
C GLU A 122 -3.79 -2.01 15.50
N LEU A 123 -2.56 -2.53 15.53
CA LEU A 123 -1.77 -2.62 16.75
C LEU A 123 -1.44 -1.23 17.32
N TRP A 124 -1.11 -0.26 16.46
CA TRP A 124 -0.83 1.10 16.86
C TRP A 124 -2.06 1.80 17.47
N LEU A 125 -3.27 1.55 16.95
CA LEU A 125 -4.50 2.05 17.56
C LEU A 125 -4.69 1.57 19.02
N ILE A 126 -4.22 0.36 19.33
CA ILE A 126 -4.36 -0.27 20.65
C ILE A 126 -3.24 0.18 21.59
N THR A 127 -2.00 0.12 21.10
CA THR A 127 -0.79 0.27 21.93
C THR A 127 -0.27 1.70 21.98
N GLY A 128 -0.58 2.52 20.97
CA GLY A 128 0.06 3.82 20.73
C GLY A 128 1.47 3.71 20.14
N GLU A 129 2.04 2.51 20.02
CA GLU A 129 3.39 2.28 19.50
C GLU A 129 3.33 1.77 18.06
N TRP A 130 4.08 2.41 17.16
CA TRP A 130 4.20 1.92 15.79
C TRP A 130 5.22 0.79 15.75
N LEU A 131 4.72 -0.44 15.60
CA LEU A 131 5.54 -1.65 15.55
C LEU A 131 5.93 -2.07 14.12
N GLY A 132 5.56 -1.26 13.13
CA GLY A 132 5.97 -1.50 11.75
C GLY A 132 7.41 -1.04 11.49
N GLY A 133 8.02 -1.56 10.43
CA GLY A 133 9.30 -1.08 9.93
C GLY A 133 9.19 0.27 9.19
N GLY A 134 10.30 0.66 8.58
CA GLY A 134 10.40 1.82 7.68
C GLY A 134 11.00 3.06 8.34
N THR A 135 11.29 4.07 7.52
CA THR A 135 11.79 5.36 7.99
C THR A 135 10.63 6.31 8.35
N VAL A 136 10.73 7.01 9.48
CA VAL A 136 9.73 8.02 9.86
C VAL A 136 9.71 9.14 8.81
N HIS A 137 8.58 9.29 8.12
CA HIS A 137 8.34 10.38 7.19
C HIS A 137 7.60 11.51 7.92
N GLY A 138 8.29 12.23 8.80
CA GLY A 138 7.69 13.29 9.61
C GLY A 138 8.68 14.35 10.10
N ASN A 139 8.60 15.53 9.47
CA ASN A 139 9.21 16.82 9.77
C ASN A 139 10.72 16.90 10.06
N SER A 140 11.47 17.38 9.07
CA SER A 140 12.53 18.35 9.34
C SER A 140 11.95 19.43 10.27
N LYS A 141 12.43 19.47 11.52
CA LYS A 141 12.28 20.64 12.37
C LYS A 141 12.74 21.85 11.55
N LYS A 142 11.82 22.76 11.25
CA LYS A 142 12.19 24.17 11.10
C LYS A 142 11.87 24.84 12.41
#